data_AF-A0A2M8HPQ1-F1
#
_entry.id   AF-A0A2M8HPQ1-F1
#
_cell.length_a   1.000
_cell.length_b   1.000
_cell.length_c   1.000
_cell.angle_alpha   90.00
_cell.angle_beta   90.00
_cell.angle_gamma   90.00
#
_symmetry.space_group_name_H-M   'P 1'
#
loop_
_entity.id
_entity.type
_entity.pdbx_description
1 polymer ?
#
loop_
_entity_poly.entity_id
_entity_poly.type
_entity_poly.pdbx_seq_one_letter_code
_entity_poly.pdbx_strand_id
1 'polypeptide(L)'
;MKPKINNLFTFLIALVWIISGLLFKILLITPRHQLIVSEILGSQYGEIFTLAIGVSEVTLGIWILLGFYQKWTALFQMLLIAIMNVLEFILASELLLWGRWNIFFAGMFILFIYRFQFSPYLKISSKVDSNV
;
A
#
# COMPACT_ATOMS: atom_id res chain seq x y z
N MET A 1 -4.33 -25.39 -3.27
CA MET A 1 -4.95 -24.62 -4.37
C MET A 1 -4.07 -23.39 -4.60
N LYS A 2 -3.20 -23.39 -5.62
CA LYS A 2 -2.27 -22.28 -5.89
C LYS A 2 -3.09 -21.01 -6.16
N PRO A 3 -2.83 -19.87 -5.49
CA PRO A 3 -3.50 -18.63 -5.83
C PRO A 3 -3.11 -18.28 -7.27
N LYS A 4 -4.08 -18.22 -8.19
CA LYS A 4 -3.84 -17.71 -9.55
C LYS A 4 -3.42 -16.25 -9.43
N ILE A 5 -2.13 -15.99 -9.60
CA ILE A 5 -1.52 -14.66 -9.74
C ILE A 5 -1.86 -14.16 -11.14
N ASN A 6 -3.13 -13.82 -11.39
CA ASN A 6 -3.61 -13.51 -12.73
C ASN A 6 -4.56 -12.30 -12.78
N ASN A 7 -4.50 -11.40 -11.79
CA ASN A 7 -5.25 -10.17 -11.88
C ASN A 7 -4.28 -9.00 -12.00
N LEU A 8 -4.41 -8.26 -13.11
CA LEU A 8 -3.75 -6.97 -13.37
C LEU A 8 -3.73 -6.08 -12.13
N PHE A 9 -4.82 -6.08 -11.37
CA PHE A 9 -4.98 -5.34 -10.12
C PHE A 9 -4.02 -5.75 -9.00
N THR A 10 -3.76 -7.05 -8.80
CA THR A 10 -2.78 -7.51 -7.79
C THR A 10 -1.39 -7.03 -8.15
N PHE A 11 -1.06 -7.08 -9.44
CA PHE A 11 0.22 -6.57 -9.93
C PHE A 11 0.33 -5.05 -9.74
N LEU A 12 -0.72 -4.29 -10.09
CA LEU A 12 -0.76 -2.84 -9.89
C LEU A 12 -0.62 -2.47 -8.40
N ILE A 13 -1.32 -3.16 -7.50
CA ILE A 13 -1.23 -2.90 -6.06
C ILE A 13 0.18 -3.23 -5.54
N ALA A 14 0.74 -4.39 -5.90
CA ALA A 14 2.11 -4.74 -5.52
C ALA A 14 3.13 -3.72 -6.05
N LEU A 15 2.95 -3.26 -7.28
CA LEU A 15 3.81 -2.26 -7.89
C LEU A 15 3.76 -0.94 -7.14
N VAL A 16 2.57 -0.51 -6.67
CA VAL A 16 2.44 0.68 -5.81
C VAL A 16 3.32 0.53 -4.57
N TRP A 17 3.23 -0.59 -3.84
CA TRP A 17 4.05 -0.82 -2.65
C TRP A 17 5.56 -0.87 -2.95
N ILE A 18 5.96 -1.56 -4.02
CA ILE A 18 7.38 -1.69 -4.39
C ILE A 18 7.95 -0.34 -4.82
N ILE A 19 7.26 0.39 -5.70
CA ILE A 19 7.71 1.71 -6.15
C ILE A 19 7.75 2.69 -4.97
N SER A 20 6.71 2.68 -4.12
CA SER A 20 6.65 3.57 -2.96
C SER A 20 7.78 3.32 -1.96
N GLY A 21 8.05 2.05 -1.64
CA GLY A 21 9.13 1.69 -0.73
C GLY A 21 10.52 1.91 -1.34
N LEU A 22 10.73 1.41 -2.55
CA LEU A 22 12.05 1.45 -3.18
C LEU A 22 12.45 2.86 -3.61
N LEU A 23 11.64 3.54 -4.42
CA LEU A 23 12.03 4.82 -5.00
C LEU A 23 12.00 5.95 -3.98
N PHE A 24 10.94 6.01 -3.17
CA PHE A 24 10.72 7.19 -2.33
C PHE A 24 11.27 7.06 -0.90
N LYS A 25 11.54 5.84 -0.41
CA LYS A 25 12.01 5.62 0.96
C LYS A 25 13.41 4.99 1.05
N ILE A 26 13.74 4.05 0.18
CA ILE A 26 15.09 3.45 0.13
C ILE A 26 16.05 4.33 -0.67
N LEU A 27 15.67 4.67 -1.91
CA LEU A 27 16.51 5.48 -2.81
C LEU A 27 16.41 6.98 -2.53
N LEU A 28 15.48 7.40 -1.65
CA LEU A 28 15.29 8.80 -1.22
C LEU A 28 15.25 9.80 -2.39
N ILE A 29 14.66 9.42 -3.53
CA ILE A 29 14.59 10.28 -4.74
C ILE A 29 13.94 11.64 -4.41
N THR A 30 13.08 11.69 -3.39
CA THR A 30 12.58 12.93 -2.81
C THR A 30 12.74 12.90 -1.29
N PRO A 31 13.29 13.95 -0.65
CA PRO A 31 13.51 14.00 0.80
C PRO A 31 12.21 14.10 1.62
N ARG A 32 11.07 14.28 0.96
CA ARG A 32 9.76 14.53 1.56
C ARG A 32 9.33 13.45 2.56
N HIS A 33 9.55 12.17 2.26
CA HIS A 33 9.19 11.10 3.20
C HIS A 33 10.07 11.10 4.44
N GLN A 34 11.37 11.38 4.29
CA GLN A 34 12.27 11.54 5.44
C GLN A 34 11.85 12.70 6.33
N LEU A 35 11.41 13.82 5.74
CA LEU A 35 10.90 14.96 6.49
C LEU A 35 9.60 14.62 7.23
N ILE A 36 8.65 13.92 6.59
CA ILE A 36 7.43 13.44 7.25
C ILE A 36 7.77 12.54 8.45
N VAL A 37 8.68 11.57 8.27
CA VAL A 37 9.10 10.67 9.36
C VAL A 37 9.85 11.42 10.45
N SER A 38 10.64 12.43 10.08
CA SER A 38 11.33 13.31 11.03
C SER A 38 10.36 14.15 11.85
N GLU A 39 9.26 14.61 11.25
CA GLU A 39 8.21 15.36 11.95
C GLU A 39 7.46 14.47 12.94
N ILE A 40 7.23 13.20 12.58
CA ILE A 40 6.47 12.24 13.42
C ILE A 40 7.33 11.64 14.54
N LEU A 41 8.56 11.21 14.24
CA LEU A 41 9.41 10.44 15.15
C LEU A 41 10.61 11.24 15.69
N GLY A 42 10.86 12.45 15.17
CA GLY A 42 12.02 13.27 15.49
C GLY A 42 13.14 13.16 14.45
N SER A 43 13.83 14.26 14.22
CA SER A 43 14.86 14.41 13.17
C SER A 43 16.01 13.41 13.27
N GLN A 44 16.40 13.02 14.48
CA GLN A 44 17.45 12.02 14.73
C GLN A 44 17.09 10.60 14.26
N TYR A 45 15.80 10.33 14.05
CA TYR A 45 15.29 9.02 13.68
C TYR A 45 14.74 8.98 12.24
N GLY A 46 14.57 10.14 11.60
CA GLY A 46 13.96 10.29 10.28
C GLY A 46 14.52 9.35 9.22
N GLU A 47 15.85 9.28 9.09
CA GLU A 47 16.52 8.48 8.07
C GLU A 47 16.34 6.97 8.30
N ILE A 48 16.67 6.49 9.50
CA ILE A 48 16.64 5.06 9.85
C ILE A 48 15.21 4.50 9.73
N PHE A 49 14.23 5.23 10.25
CA PHE A 49 12.83 4.77 10.17
C PHE A 49 12.27 4.89 8.76
N THR A 50 12.66 5.89 7.96
CA THR A 50 12.26 5.96 6.55
C THR A 50 12.77 4.76 5.78
N LEU A 51 14.03 4.37 5.97
CA LEU A 51 14.61 3.18 5.36
C LEU A 51 13.88 1.90 5.81
N ALA A 52 13.63 1.76 7.12
CA ALA A 52 12.93 0.60 7.67
C ALA A 52 11.50 0.46 7.12
N ILE A 53 10.77 1.57 7.00
CA ILE A 53 9.46 1.60 6.36
C ILE A 53 9.59 1.21 4.88
N GLY A 54 10.56 1.77 4.16
CA GLY A 54 10.80 1.46 2.74
C GLY A 54 11.04 -0.03 2.48
N VAL A 55 11.91 -0.67 3.29
CA VAL A 55 12.18 -2.12 3.19
C VAL A 55 10.93 -2.94 3.51
N SER A 56 10.15 -2.52 4.50
CA SER A 56 8.90 -3.17 4.87
C SER A 56 7.87 -3.11 3.74
N GLU A 57 7.75 -1.96 3.05
CA GLU A 57 6.85 -1.78 1.92
C GLU A 57 7.25 -2.64 0.70
N VAL A 58 8.55 -2.70 0.37
CA VAL A 58 9.04 -3.57 -0.71
C VAL A 58 8.74 -5.02 -0.40
N THR A 59 8.99 -5.45 0.84
CA THR A 59 8.73 -6.82 1.30
C THR A 59 7.23 -7.14 1.24
N LEU A 60 6.37 -6.20 1.63
CA LEU A 60 4.91 -6.35 1.51
C LEU A 60 4.48 -6.43 0.04
N GLY A 61 5.07 -5.63 -0.85
CA GLY A 61 4.83 -5.72 -2.29
C GLY A 61 5.18 -7.10 -2.87
N ILE A 62 6.34 -7.65 -2.50
CA ILE A 62 6.73 -9.02 -2.86
C ILE A 62 5.76 -10.04 -2.27
N TRP A 63 5.35 -9.88 -1.00
CA TRP A 63 4.37 -10.75 -0.35
C TRP A 63 3.01 -10.76 -1.07
N ILE A 64 2.56 -9.60 -1.55
CA ILE A 64 1.32 -9.48 -2.35
C ILE A 64 1.46 -10.27 -3.67
N LEU A 65 2.61 -10.21 -4.33
CA LEU A 65 2.89 -10.98 -5.55
C LEU A 65 2.89 -12.49 -5.28
N LEU A 66 3.37 -12.93 -4.11
CA LEU A 66 3.32 -14.34 -3.70
C LEU A 66 1.88 -14.84 -3.46
N GLY A 67 0.93 -13.92 -3.21
CA GLY A 67 -0.50 -14.24 -3.14
C GLY A 67 -0.90 -15.07 -1.91
N PHE A 68 -0.07 -15.13 -0.87
CA PHE A 68 -0.42 -15.81 0.38
C PHE A 68 -1.45 -15.01 1.19
N TYR A 69 -2.40 -15.72 1.80
CA TYR A 69 -3.42 -15.19 2.71
C TYR A 69 -4.09 -13.88 2.23
N GLN A 70 -4.49 -13.82 0.96
CA GLN A 70 -4.92 -12.58 0.28
C GLN A 70 -5.92 -11.71 1.05
N LYS A 71 -6.89 -12.30 1.77
CA LYS A 71 -7.86 -11.54 2.59
C LYS A 71 -7.18 -10.83 3.76
N TRP A 72 -6.29 -11.52 4.47
CA TRP A 72 -5.53 -10.96 5.59
C TRP A 72 -4.52 -9.92 5.10
N THR A 73 -3.83 -10.21 3.99
CA THR A 73 -2.90 -9.27 3.36
C THR A 73 -3.61 -8.00 2.92
N ALA A 74 -4.84 -8.07 2.40
CA ALA A 74 -5.63 -6.89 2.05
C ALA A 74 -6.10 -6.11 3.28
N LEU A 75 -6.57 -6.79 4.34
CA LEU A 75 -6.92 -6.14 5.61
C LEU A 75 -5.71 -5.40 6.20
N PHE A 76 -4.54 -6.03 6.19
CA PHE A 76 -3.30 -5.44 6.67
C PHE A 76 -2.89 -4.22 5.84
N GLN A 77 -2.98 -4.29 4.51
CA GLN A 77 -2.73 -3.14 3.65
C GLN A 77 -3.67 -1.97 3.92
N MET A 78 -4.98 -2.23 4.01
CA MET A 78 -5.96 -1.19 4.30
C MET A 78 -5.70 -0.53 5.65
N LEU A 79 -5.34 -1.33 6.66
CA LEU A 79 -5.00 -0.82 7.99
C LEU A 79 -3.72 0.02 7.96
N LEU A 80 -2.66 -0.44 7.28
CA LEU A 80 -1.42 0.33 7.13
C LEU A 80 -1.67 1.67 6.41
N ILE A 81 -2.40 1.64 5.30
CA ILE A 81 -2.74 2.85 4.54
C ILE A 81 -3.53 3.82 5.41
N ALA A 82 -4.50 3.32 6.18
CA ALA A 82 -5.29 4.16 7.08
C ALA A 82 -4.41 4.78 8.18
N ILE A 83 -3.60 3.97 8.87
CA ILE A 83 -2.74 4.44 9.96
C ILE A 83 -1.75 5.49 9.46
N MET A 84 -1.00 5.20 8.39
CA MET A 84 0.02 6.12 7.89
C MET A 84 -0.60 7.44 7.41
N ASN A 85 -1.73 7.40 6.69
CA ASN A 85 -2.38 8.61 6.20
C ASN A 85 -3.01 9.45 7.32
N VAL A 86 -3.53 8.81 8.38
CA VAL A 86 -4.03 9.53 9.55
C VAL A 86 -2.88 10.22 10.30
N LEU A 87 -1.76 9.52 10.49
CA LEU A 87 -0.57 10.12 11.11
C LEU A 87 -0.03 11.29 10.27
N GLU A 88 0.12 11.11 8.96
CA GLU A 88 0.54 12.16 8.03
C GLU A 88 -0.42 13.35 8.05
N PHE A 89 -1.74 13.11 8.11
CA PHE A 89 -2.74 14.17 8.15
C PHE A 89 -2.69 15.00 9.44
N ILE A 90 -2.45 14.37 10.58
CA ILE A 90 -2.44 15.06 11.89
C ILE A 90 -1.10 15.80 12.09
N LEU A 91 0.02 15.17 11.74
CA LEU A 91 1.35 15.61 12.15
C LEU A 91 2.16 16.25 11.01
N ALA A 92 1.85 15.97 9.75
CA ALA A 92 2.66 16.40 8.61
C ALA A 92 1.83 16.92 7.43
N SER A 93 0.66 17.52 7.71
CA SER A 93 -0.30 17.95 6.67
C SER A 93 0.27 18.90 5.62
N GLU A 94 1.33 19.64 5.95
CA GLU A 94 1.96 20.60 5.03
C GLU A 94 2.96 19.93 4.07
N LEU A 95 3.46 18.74 4.39
CA LEU A 95 4.42 18.00 3.56
C LEU A 95 3.74 17.02 2.57
N LEU A 96 2.43 16.89 2.67
CA LEU A 96 1.61 16.07 1.79
C LEU A 96 1.45 16.77 0.43
N LEU A 97 1.61 16.04 -0.69
CA LEU A 97 1.53 16.59 -2.07
C LEU A 97 0.23 17.37 -2.31
N TRP A 98 -0.85 16.93 -1.68
CA TRP A 98 -2.20 17.49 -1.81
C TRP A 98 -2.70 18.07 -0.48
N GLY A 99 -1.78 18.29 0.47
CA GLY A 99 -2.11 18.67 1.83
C GLY A 99 -3.14 17.74 2.48
N ARG A 100 -4.18 18.34 3.06
CA ARG A 100 -5.31 17.65 3.69
C ARG A 100 -6.12 16.76 2.75
N TRP A 101 -6.08 16.99 1.44
CA TRP A 101 -6.80 16.16 0.46
C TRP A 101 -6.21 14.76 0.28
N ASN A 102 -4.99 14.51 0.79
CA ASN A 102 -4.37 13.19 0.71
C ASN A 102 -5.23 12.09 1.37
N ILE A 103 -5.98 12.43 2.42
CA ILE A 103 -6.87 11.48 3.11
C ILE A 103 -8.01 10.99 2.20
N PHE A 104 -8.47 11.84 1.27
CA PHE A 104 -9.50 11.47 0.29
C PHE A 104 -8.97 10.42 -0.69
N PHE A 105 -7.76 10.65 -1.23
CA PHE A 105 -7.10 9.68 -2.12
C PHE A 105 -6.79 8.36 -1.41
N ALA A 106 -6.35 8.42 -0.15
CA ALA A 106 -6.13 7.24 0.68
C ALA A 106 -7.42 6.43 0.88
N GLY A 107 -8.53 7.11 1.17
CA GLY A 107 -9.86 6.50 1.29
C GLY A 107 -10.30 5.81 0.00
N MET A 108 -10.10 6.46 -1.15
CA MET A 108 -10.38 5.85 -2.46
C MET A 108 -9.54 4.59 -2.70
N PHE A 109 -8.26 4.62 -2.34
CA PHE A 109 -7.37 3.47 -2.51
C PHE A 109 -7.73 2.30 -1.59
N ILE A 110 -8.12 2.57 -0.34
CA ILE A 110 -8.66 1.56 0.57
C ILE A 110 -9.95 0.95 0.00
N LEU A 111 -10.87 1.77 -0.49
CA LEU A 111 -12.12 1.30 -1.10
C LEU A 111 -11.84 0.43 -2.33
N PHE A 112 -10.84 0.79 -3.14
CA PHE A 112 -10.39 0.02 -4.29
C PHE A 112 -9.86 -1.36 -3.88
N ILE A 113 -8.98 -1.44 -2.87
CA ILE A 113 -8.47 -2.71 -2.32
C ILE A 113 -9.62 -3.55 -1.75
N TYR A 114 -10.53 -2.93 -0.99
CA TYR A 114 -11.68 -3.61 -0.42
C TYR A 114 -12.58 -4.20 -1.51
N ARG A 115 -12.96 -3.39 -2.49
CA ARG A 115 -13.85 -3.84 -3.57
C ARG A 115 -13.19 -4.95 -4.37
N PHE A 116 -11.91 -4.87 -4.65
CA PHE A 116 -11.22 -5.90 -5.42
C PHE A 116 -11.07 -7.22 -4.64
N GLN A 117 -10.73 -7.16 -3.35
CA GLN A 117 -10.52 -8.37 -2.55
C GLN A 117 -11.83 -9.04 -2.09
N PHE A 118 -12.88 -8.25 -1.83
CA PHE A 118 -14.13 -8.73 -1.24
C PHE A 118 -15.32 -8.75 -2.21
N SER A 119 -15.21 -8.18 -3.42
CA SER A 119 -16.24 -8.35 -4.45
C SER A 119 -16.24 -9.78 -5.01
N PRO A 120 -17.34 -10.55 -4.85
CA PRO A 120 -17.42 -11.93 -5.33
C PRO A 120 -17.58 -12.05 -6.86
N TYR A 121 -17.79 -10.94 -7.58
CA TYR A 121 -18.30 -10.95 -8.95
C TYR A 121 -17.32 -11.48 -10.01
N LEU A 122 -16.00 -11.52 -9.74
CA LEU A 122 -15.01 -12.12 -10.66
C LEU A 122 -14.78 -13.62 -10.42
N LYS A 123 -15.43 -14.22 -9.42
CA LYS A 123 -15.31 -15.66 -9.13
C LYS A 123 -16.30 -16.53 -9.90
N ILE A 124 -17.33 -15.92 -10.52
CA ILE A 124 -18.45 -16.65 -11.15
C ILE A 124 -18.15 -16.96 -12.63
N SER A 125 -17.43 -16.09 -13.35
CA SER A 125 -17.18 -16.30 -14.79
C SER A 125 -16.28 -17.50 -15.10
N SER A 126 -15.44 -17.98 -14.17
CA SER A 126 -14.57 -19.14 -14.42
C SER A 126 -15.19 -20.49 -14.00
N LYS A 127 -16.44 -20.51 -13.53
CA LYS A 127 -17.14 -21.74 -13.13
C LYS A 127 -18.26 -22.13 -14.10
N VAL A 128 -18.62 -21.23 -15.02
CA VAL A 128 -19.62 -21.47 -16.06
C VAL A 128 -18.98 -22.09 -17.31
N ASP A 129 -17.73 -21.72 -17.66
CA ASP A 129 -17.04 -22.25 -18.85
C ASP A 129 -16.43 -23.66 -18.67
N SER A 130 -16.57 -24.28 -17.50
CA SER A 130 -16.09 -25.65 -17.25
C SER A 130 -17.22 -26.68 -17.14
N ASN A 131 -18.47 -26.28 -17.43
CA ASN A 131 -19.66 -27.14 -17.37
C ASN A 131 -20.51 -27.06 -18.64
N VAL A 132 -19.91 -26.69 -19.78
CA VAL A 132 -20.54 -26.80 -21.10
C VAL A 132 -19.64 -27.64 -22.00
#